data_AF-A0A2E8R9K0-F1
#
_entry.id   AF-A0A2E8R9K0-F1
#
_cell.length_a   1.000
_cell.length_b   1.000
_cell.length_c   1.000
_cell.angle_alpha   90.00
_cell.angle_beta   90.00
_cell.angle_gamma   90.00
#
_symmetry.space_group_name_H-M   'P 1'
#
loop_
_entity.id
_entity.type
_entity.pdbx_description
1 polymer ?
#
loop_
_entity_poly.entity_id
_entity_poly.type
_entity_poly.pdbx_seq_one_letter_code
_entity_poly.pdbx_strand_id
1 'polypeptide(L)'
;MLKFKDFIEDELNEISLTQRIAKSMSMRKLKSRLKAGARRFKGRLPDRKRALKRANRTARATAFKILSRGKDKGSMSAAQKSSIEKKLNKPAFQSRLKRVAKRLLPQKRMGN
;
A
#
# COMPACT_ATOMS: atom_id res chain seq x y z
N MET A 1 23.47 -15.46 -30.08
CA MET A 1 22.87 -14.66 -31.17
C MET A 1 21.36 -14.68 -30.95
N LEU A 2 20.75 -13.57 -30.56
CA LEU A 2 19.29 -13.49 -30.35
C LEU A 2 18.58 -13.82 -31.67
N LYS A 3 17.52 -14.63 -31.63
CA LYS A 3 16.80 -14.98 -32.86
C LYS A 3 15.98 -13.77 -33.28
N PHE A 4 15.84 -13.56 -34.60
CA PHE A 4 15.11 -12.44 -35.20
C PHE A 4 13.70 -12.23 -34.62
N LYS A 5 13.05 -13.30 -34.16
CA LYS A 5 11.75 -13.28 -33.51
C LYS A 5 11.78 -12.57 -32.14
N ASP A 6 12.85 -12.77 -31.36
CA ASP A 6 13.04 -12.14 -30.05
C ASP A 6 13.32 -10.63 -30.21
N PHE A 7 13.99 -10.23 -31.29
CA PHE A 7 14.25 -8.82 -31.62
C PHE A 7 12.97 -8.06 -32.00
N ILE A 8 12.07 -8.68 -32.77
CA ILE A 8 10.77 -8.09 -33.10
C ILE A 8 9.87 -7.99 -31.86
N GLU A 9 9.87 -9.00 -30.99
CA GLU A 9 9.10 -8.95 -29.74
C GLU A 9 9.62 -7.87 -28.78
N ASP A 10 10.93 -7.63 -28.70
CA ASP A 10 11.50 -6.55 -27.89
C ASP A 10 11.20 -5.14 -28.45
N GLU A 11 11.34 -4.91 -29.77
CA GLU A 11 10.97 -3.62 -30.39
C GLU A 11 9.46 -3.30 -30.25
N LEU A 12 8.60 -4.33 -30.26
CA LEU A 12 7.16 -4.14 -30.07
C LEU A 12 6.79 -3.81 -28.60
N ASN A 13 7.63 -4.19 -27.64
CA ASN A 13 7.41 -3.95 -26.21
C ASN A 13 7.99 -2.60 -25.73
N GLU A 14 8.88 -1.97 -26.50
CA GLU A 14 9.50 -0.69 -26.16
C GLU A 14 8.71 0.53 -26.70
N ILE A 15 8.35 1.46 -25.80
CA ILE A 15 7.70 2.72 -26.21
C ILE A 15 8.73 3.61 -26.93
N SER A 16 8.50 3.83 -28.23
CA SER A 16 9.30 4.73 -29.06
C SER A 16 9.33 6.16 -28.53
N LEU A 17 10.40 6.91 -28.84
CA LEU A 17 10.56 8.30 -28.37
C LEU A 17 9.38 9.20 -28.76
N THR A 18 8.84 9.01 -29.97
CA THR A 18 7.68 9.76 -30.47
C THR A 18 6.41 9.48 -29.65
N GLN A 19 6.16 8.23 -29.27
CA GLN A 19 5.06 7.85 -28.38
C GLN A 19 5.21 8.45 -26.98
N ARG A 20 6.44 8.53 -26.44
CA ARG A 20 6.70 9.20 -25.14
C ARG A 20 6.38 10.69 -25.19
N ILE A 21 6.82 11.38 -26.24
CA ILE A 21 6.55 12.81 -26.43
C ILE A 21 5.03 13.03 -26.55
N ALA A 22 4.34 12.26 -27.38
CA ALA A 22 2.89 12.33 -27.52
C ALA A 22 2.15 12.10 -26.19
N LYS A 23 2.59 11.10 -25.40
CA LYS A 23 2.02 10.82 -24.07
C LYS A 23 2.32 11.94 -23.06
N SER A 24 3.49 12.55 -23.12
CA SER A 24 3.81 13.71 -22.27
C SER A 24 2.87 14.89 -22.54
N MET A 25 2.56 15.13 -23.82
CA MET A 25 1.66 16.21 -24.25
C MET A 25 0.21 15.91 -23.85
N SER A 26 -0.25 14.66 -24.00
CA SER A 26 -1.60 14.27 -23.55
C SER A 26 -1.75 14.37 -22.03
N MET A 27 -0.73 13.99 -21.26
CA MET A 27 -0.73 14.12 -19.80
C MET A 27 -0.74 15.58 -19.34
N ARG A 28 -0.04 16.49 -20.05
CA ARG A 28 -0.10 17.94 -19.80
C ARG A 28 -1.52 18.48 -20.00
N LYS A 29 -2.19 18.09 -21.10
CA LYS A 29 -3.59 18.47 -21.38
C LYS A 29 -4.56 17.91 -20.32
N LEU A 30 -4.34 16.67 -19.89
CA LEU A 30 -5.21 15.99 -18.90
C LEU A 30 -4.93 16.40 -17.45
N LYS A 31 -3.89 17.18 -17.16
CA LYS A 31 -3.45 17.55 -15.79
C LYS A 31 -4.59 18.05 -14.90
N SER A 32 -5.45 18.93 -15.42
CA SER A 32 -6.59 19.48 -14.68
C SER A 32 -7.63 18.42 -14.34
N ARG A 33 -7.98 17.57 -15.32
CA ARG A 33 -8.91 16.43 -15.15
C ARG A 33 -8.36 15.40 -14.18
N LEU A 34 -7.07 15.07 -14.26
CA LEU A 34 -6.39 14.16 -13.34
C LEU A 34 -6.37 14.74 -11.92
N LYS A 35 -6.10 16.03 -11.74
CA LYS A 35 -6.16 16.70 -10.44
C LYS A 35 -7.57 16.65 -9.85
N ALA A 36 -8.59 16.93 -10.65
CA ALA A 36 -9.99 16.86 -10.23
C ALA A 36 -10.40 15.43 -9.86
N GLY A 37 -10.01 14.44 -10.67
CA GLY A 37 -10.22 13.01 -10.41
C GLY A 37 -9.52 12.55 -9.13
N ALA A 38 -8.27 12.95 -8.93
CA ALA A 38 -7.51 12.64 -7.71
C ALA A 38 -8.16 13.25 -6.47
N ARG A 39 -8.64 14.51 -6.54
CA ARG A 39 -9.37 15.16 -5.43
C ARG A 39 -10.65 14.38 -5.09
N ARG A 40 -11.45 14.03 -6.11
CA ARG A 40 -12.68 13.24 -5.94
C ARG A 40 -12.37 11.87 -5.32
N PHE A 41 -11.32 11.19 -5.78
CA PHE A 41 -10.92 9.89 -5.25
C PHE A 41 -10.43 9.99 -3.80
N LYS A 42 -9.66 11.01 -3.45
CA LYS A 42 -9.21 11.26 -2.06
C LYS A 42 -10.37 11.49 -1.10
N GLY A 43 -11.43 12.17 -1.55
CA GLY A 43 -12.64 12.40 -0.75
C GLY A 43 -13.59 11.20 -0.65
N ARG A 44 -13.40 10.14 -1.45
CA ARG A 44 -14.26 8.94 -1.36
C ARG A 44 -13.94 8.15 -0.10
N LEU A 45 -14.99 7.78 0.64
CA LEU A 45 -14.85 6.87 1.76
C LEU A 45 -14.36 5.50 1.26
N PRO A 46 -13.45 4.85 2.01
CA PRO A 46 -13.00 3.51 1.67
C PRO A 46 -14.10 2.47 1.93
N ASP A 47 -14.16 1.44 1.08
CA ASP A 47 -15.05 0.30 1.33
C ASP A 47 -14.71 -0.36 2.67
N ARG A 48 -15.71 -1.03 3.27
CA ARG A 48 -15.55 -1.74 4.55
C ARG A 48 -14.35 -2.69 4.57
N LYS A 49 -14.10 -3.43 3.47
CA LYS A 49 -12.93 -4.33 3.34
C LYS A 49 -11.61 -3.55 3.42
N ARG A 50 -11.51 -2.40 2.73
CA ARG A 50 -10.31 -1.52 2.74
C ARG A 50 -10.11 -0.88 4.11
N ALA A 51 -11.17 -0.38 4.74
CA ALA A 51 -11.13 0.19 6.09
C ALA A 51 -10.68 -0.85 7.13
N LEU A 52 -11.22 -2.07 7.05
CA LEU A 52 -10.84 -3.17 7.93
C LEU A 52 -9.37 -3.58 7.77
N LYS A 53 -8.87 -3.68 6.52
CA LYS A 53 -7.45 -3.94 6.25
C LYS A 53 -6.55 -2.87 6.87
N ARG A 54 -6.92 -1.58 6.75
CA ARG A 54 -6.20 -0.45 7.35
C ARG A 54 -6.23 -0.50 8.88
N ALA A 55 -7.39 -0.79 9.47
CA ALA A 55 -7.56 -0.92 10.91
C ALA A 55 -6.71 -2.06 11.48
N ASN A 56 -6.72 -3.23 10.84
CA ASN A 56 -5.88 -4.38 11.21
C ASN A 56 -4.39 -4.06 11.12
N ARG A 57 -3.95 -3.36 10.05
CA ARG A 57 -2.55 -2.94 9.90
C ARG A 57 -2.13 -1.99 11.03
N THR A 58 -3.01 -1.05 11.38
CA THR A 58 -2.76 -0.07 12.45
C THR A 58 -2.68 -0.77 13.80
N ALA A 59 -3.64 -1.65 14.12
CA ALA A 59 -3.63 -2.43 15.35
C ALA A 59 -2.36 -3.31 15.49
N ARG A 60 -1.88 -3.89 14.39
CA ARG A 60 -0.62 -4.66 14.39
C ARG A 60 0.60 -3.76 14.60
N ALA A 61 0.62 -2.58 14.00
CA ALA A 61 1.73 -1.63 14.18
C ALA A 61 1.81 -1.11 15.62
N THR A 62 0.68 -0.77 16.24
CA THR A 62 0.65 -0.33 17.64
C THR A 62 1.07 -1.46 18.58
N ALA A 63 0.56 -2.68 18.38
CA ALA A 63 0.97 -3.83 19.18
C ALA A 63 2.45 -4.18 18.98
N PHE A 64 2.98 -4.04 17.76
CA PHE A 64 4.41 -4.21 17.49
C PHE A 64 5.22 -3.20 18.31
N LYS A 65 4.86 -1.91 18.27
CA LYS A 65 5.57 -0.84 19.00
C LYS A 65 5.59 -1.07 20.51
N ILE A 66 4.50 -1.60 21.06
CA ILE A 66 4.43 -1.97 22.48
C ILE A 66 5.40 -3.12 22.78
N LEU A 67 5.41 -4.18 21.96
CA LEU A 67 6.27 -5.34 22.15
C LEU A 67 7.76 -5.04 21.91
N SER A 68 8.07 -4.08 21.06
CA SER A 68 9.43 -3.61 20.76
C SER A 68 9.92 -2.52 21.72
N ARG A 69 9.17 -2.23 22.80
CA ARG A 69 9.48 -1.17 23.79
C ARG A 69 9.73 0.19 23.14
N GLY A 70 8.88 0.57 22.18
CA GLY A 70 8.93 1.87 21.52
C GLY A 70 9.80 1.91 20.27
N LYS A 71 10.57 0.85 19.94
CA LYS A 71 11.38 0.79 18.71
C LYS A 71 10.51 0.57 17.48
N ASP A 72 10.80 1.27 16.40
CA ASP A 72 10.07 1.10 15.14
C ASP A 72 10.56 -0.10 14.35
N LYS A 73 9.72 -0.61 13.44
CA LYS A 73 10.08 -1.74 12.56
C LYS A 73 11.32 -1.49 11.72
N GLY A 74 11.66 -0.22 11.44
CA GLY A 74 12.85 0.14 10.67
C GLY A 74 14.15 -0.12 11.44
N SER A 75 14.15 0.08 12.76
CA SER A 75 15.35 0.04 13.59
C SER A 75 15.69 -1.34 14.17
N MET A 76 15.05 -2.41 13.67
CA MET A 76 15.22 -3.77 14.19
C MET A 76 15.83 -4.70 13.14
N SER A 77 16.58 -5.70 13.59
CA SER A 77 17.09 -6.77 12.71
C SER A 77 15.94 -7.64 12.17
N ALA A 78 16.16 -8.35 11.06
CA ALA A 78 15.17 -9.27 10.49
C ALA A 78 14.73 -10.36 11.48
N ALA A 79 15.67 -10.93 12.23
CA ALA A 79 15.39 -11.96 13.24
C ALA A 79 14.51 -11.42 14.38
N GLN A 80 14.82 -10.20 14.80
CA GLN A 80 14.08 -9.45 15.81
C GLN A 80 12.64 -9.15 15.38
N LYS A 81 12.43 -8.72 14.13
CA LYS A 81 11.08 -8.53 13.55
C LYS A 81 10.31 -9.85 13.51
N SER A 82 10.94 -10.92 13.03
CA SER A 82 10.34 -12.25 12.95
C SER A 82 9.88 -12.78 14.32
N SER A 83 10.70 -12.60 15.36
CA SER A 83 10.34 -13.00 16.74
C SER A 83 9.08 -12.28 17.25
N ILE A 84 8.97 -10.97 17.01
CA ILE A 84 7.80 -10.19 17.41
C ILE A 84 6.58 -10.57 16.56
N GLU A 85 6.76 -10.80 15.27
CA GLU A 85 5.67 -11.24 14.38
C GLU A 85 5.12 -12.62 14.76
N LYS A 86 5.98 -13.56 15.17
CA LYS A 86 5.56 -14.84 15.76
C LYS A 86 4.68 -14.64 17.00
N LYS A 87 5.04 -13.70 17.90
CA LYS A 87 4.21 -13.37 19.08
C LYS A 87 2.86 -12.77 18.70
N LEU A 88 2.84 -11.87 17.71
CA LEU A 88 1.60 -11.26 17.19
C LEU A 88 0.68 -12.28 16.52
N ASN A 89 1.24 -13.32 15.90
CA ASN A 89 0.47 -14.39 15.24
C ASN A 89 -0.18 -15.39 16.20
N LYS A 90 0.15 -15.35 17.49
CA LYS A 90 -0.51 -16.20 18.49
C LYS A 90 -2.03 -15.92 18.54
N PRO A 91 -2.90 -16.95 18.61
CA PRO A 91 -4.36 -16.78 18.58
C PRO A 91 -4.91 -15.80 19.63
N ALA A 92 -4.33 -15.81 20.84
CA ALA A 92 -4.70 -14.88 21.91
C ALA A 92 -4.45 -13.41 21.52
N PHE A 93 -3.32 -13.11 20.86
CA PHE A 93 -3.02 -11.77 20.37
C PHE A 93 -3.90 -11.38 19.18
N GLN A 94 -4.13 -12.30 18.24
CA GLN A 94 -5.00 -12.05 17.09
C GLN A 94 -6.43 -11.67 17.51
N SER A 95 -6.97 -12.32 18.54
CA SER A 95 -8.29 -11.99 19.09
C SER A 95 -8.33 -10.60 19.73
N ARG A 96 -7.28 -10.20 20.45
CA ARG A 96 -7.12 -8.83 20.99
C ARG A 96 -6.99 -7.80 19.87
N LEU A 97 -6.19 -8.10 18.83
CA LEU A 97 -6.00 -7.24 17.66
C LEU A 97 -7.32 -7.01 16.91
N LYS A 98 -8.16 -8.04 16.75
CA LYS A 98 -9.49 -7.91 16.13
C LYS A 98 -10.40 -6.95 16.90
N ARG A 99 -10.38 -6.99 18.24
CA ARG A 99 -11.14 -6.05 19.08
C ARG A 99 -10.66 -4.61 18.93
N VAL A 100 -9.34 -4.40 18.93
CA VAL A 100 -8.75 -3.07 18.68
C VAL A 100 -9.08 -2.58 17.27
N ALA A 101 -8.96 -3.44 16.26
CA ALA A 101 -9.31 -3.09 14.89
C ALA A 101 -10.78 -2.72 14.72
N LYS A 102 -11.71 -3.37 15.43
CA LYS A 102 -13.14 -2.99 15.45
C LYS A 102 -13.33 -1.56 15.98
N ARG A 103 -12.60 -1.18 17.03
CA ARG A 103 -12.63 0.19 17.60
C ARG A 103 -12.01 1.24 16.66
N LEU A 104 -10.98 0.86 15.90
CA LEU A 104 -10.31 1.73 14.92
C LEU A 104 -11.08 1.84 13.59
N LEU A 105 -12.04 0.97 13.34
CA LEU A 105 -12.80 0.94 12.09
C LEU A 105 -13.47 2.28 11.73
N PRO A 106 -14.19 2.97 12.63
CA PRO A 106 -14.76 4.29 12.32
C PRO A 106 -13.68 5.31 11.94
N GLN A 107 -12.57 5.35 12.69
CA GLN A 107 -11.44 6.25 12.40
C GLN A 107 -10.73 5.94 11.08
N LYS A 108 -10.76 4.69 10.59
CA LYS A 108 -10.18 4.34 9.28
C LYS A 108 -11.17 4.43 8.13
N ARG A 109 -12.46 4.65 8.42
CA ARG A 109 -13.53 4.89 7.46
C ARG A 109 -13.69 6.38 7.17
N MET A 110 -13.73 7.20 8.21
CA MET A 110 -13.64 8.65 8.09
C MET A 110 -12.18 8.93 7.75
N GLY A 111 -11.87 9.36 6.54
CA GLY A 111 -10.48 9.62 6.13
C GLY A 111 -9.92 10.82 6.89
N ASN A 112 -9.48 10.60 8.13
CA ASN A 112 -8.65 11.51 8.92
C ASN A 112 -7.21 11.00 8.92
#